data_AF-A0A0K2U5S1-F1
#
_entry.id   AF-A0A0K2U5S1-F1
#
_cell.length_a   1.000
_cell.length_b   1.000
_cell.length_c   1.000
_cell.angle_alpha   90.00
_cell.angle_beta   90.00
_cell.angle_gamma   90.00
#
_symmetry.space_group_name_H-M   'P 1'
#
loop_
_entity.id
_entity.type
_entity.pdbx_description
1 polymer ?
#
loop_
_entity_poly.entity_id
_entity_poly.type
_entity_poly.pdbx_seq_one_letter_code
_entity_poly.pdbx_strand_id
1 'polypeptide(L)'
;MGRTALHLACIGGHVETVKLLIQNGIHVDQTDDVHGNTALHEAAWKGFSQTVEVLSQNKCNLLLKNKGGFSALHLCCQNGHNETCRVLLRSG
;
A
#
# COMPACT_ATOMS: atom_id res chain seq x y z
N MET A 1 -14.64 7.30 -8.04
CA MET A 1 -13.28 7.84 -8.02
C MET A 1 -12.26 6.82 -8.49
N GLY A 2 -11.39 7.23 -9.41
CA GLY A 2 -10.29 6.39 -9.89
C GLY A 2 -9.11 6.37 -8.92
N ARG A 3 -8.00 5.78 -9.36
CA ARG A 3 -6.71 5.77 -8.64
C ARG A 3 -6.24 7.19 -8.37
N THR A 4 -5.80 7.45 -7.13
CA THR A 4 -5.16 8.71 -6.73
C THR A 4 -3.68 8.76 -7.16
N ALA A 5 -3.04 9.92 -7.03
CA ALA A 5 -1.59 10.05 -7.25
C ALA A 5 -0.76 9.08 -6.39
N LEU A 6 -1.21 8.81 -5.15
CA LEU A 6 -0.54 7.86 -4.27
C LEU A 6 -0.65 6.42 -4.77
N HIS A 7 -1.80 6.02 -5.32
CA HIS A 7 -1.94 4.72 -5.95
C HIS A 7 -0.93 4.58 -7.09
N LEU A 8 -0.84 5.57 -7.97
CA LEU A 8 0.07 5.53 -9.12
C LEU A 8 1.54 5.48 -8.69
N ALA A 9 1.93 6.27 -7.69
CA ALA A 9 3.28 6.24 -7.13
C ALA A 9 3.61 4.87 -6.50
N CYS A 10 2.66 4.24 -5.82
CA CYS A 10 2.81 2.92 -5.22
C CYS A 10 2.84 1.78 -6.24
N ILE A 11 2.04 1.88 -7.31
CA ILE A 11 2.07 0.95 -8.45
C ILE A 11 3.44 0.97 -9.15
N GLY A 12 4.10 2.13 -9.18
CA GLY A 12 5.45 2.31 -9.74
C GLY A 12 6.61 2.07 -8.76
N GLY A 13 6.33 1.85 -7.47
CA GLY A 13 7.37 1.71 -6.44
C GLY A 13 8.20 2.99 -6.22
N HIS A 14 7.64 4.17 -6.53
CA HIS A 14 8.36 5.44 -6.48
C HIS A 14 8.44 5.99 -5.05
N VAL A 15 9.35 5.45 -4.24
CA VAL A 15 9.50 5.73 -2.81
C VAL A 15 9.54 7.23 -2.49
N GLU A 16 10.36 8.02 -3.20
CA GLU A 16 10.49 9.45 -2.92
C GLU A 16 9.23 10.24 -3.28
N THR A 17 8.54 9.86 -4.35
CA THR A 17 7.22 10.44 -4.69
C THR A 17 6.18 10.09 -3.63
N VAL A 18 6.18 8.86 -3.12
CA VAL A 18 5.29 8.44 -2.03
C VAL A 18 5.53 9.26 -0.77
N LYS A 19 6.80 9.45 -0.36
CA LYS A 19 7.16 10.31 0.78
C LYS A 19 6.67 11.74 0.58
N LEU A 20 6.95 12.33 -0.59
CA LEU A 20 6.52 13.70 -0.92
C LEU A 20 5.00 13.86 -0.80
N LEU A 21 4.24 12.91 -1.36
CA LEU A 21 2.78 12.95 -1.31
C LEU A 21 2.26 12.88 0.12
N ILE A 22 2.77 11.94 0.93
CA ILE A 22 2.36 11.77 2.34
C ILE A 22 2.66 13.03 3.16
N GLN A 23 3.84 13.64 2.98
CA GLN A 23 4.23 14.87 3.66
C GLN A 23 3.30 16.05 3.36
N ASN A 24 2.61 16.03 2.22
CA ASN A 24 1.62 17.04 1.83
C ASN A 24 0.19 16.72 2.31
N GLY A 25 0.03 15.78 3.25
CA GLY A 25 -1.21 15.57 3.99
C GLY A 25 -2.31 14.85 3.22
N ILE A 26 -1.96 14.07 2.19
CA ILE A 26 -2.96 13.28 1.46
C ILE A 26 -3.55 12.17 2.34
N HIS A 27 -4.78 11.75 2.01
CA HIS A 27 -5.41 10.60 2.64
C HIS A 27 -4.81 9.29 2.13
N VAL A 28 -4.03 8.60 2.98
CA VAL A 28 -3.28 7.38 2.63
C VAL A 28 -4.16 6.14 2.44
N ASP A 29 -5.31 6.09 3.11
CA ASP A 29 -6.24 4.96 3.12
C ASP A 29 -7.38 5.11 2.10
N GLN A 30 -7.29 6.09 1.19
CA GLN A 30 -8.26 6.22 0.12
C GLN A 30 -8.25 4.95 -0.73
N THR A 31 -9.43 4.38 -0.98
CA THR A 31 -9.59 3.22 -1.86
C THR A 31 -9.95 3.66 -3.28
N ASP A 32 -9.51 2.90 -4.28
CA ASP A 32 -10.06 2.98 -5.63
C ASP A 32 -11.47 2.38 -5.74
N ASP A 33 -12.24 2.80 -6.74
CA ASP A 33 -13.58 2.27 -6.97
C ASP A 33 -13.59 0.90 -7.65
N VAL A 34 -12.52 0.49 -8.33
CA VAL A 34 -12.56 -0.71 -9.19
C VAL A 34 -12.44 -1.97 -8.34
N HIS A 35 -11.42 -2.02 -7.50
CA HIS A 35 -11.08 -3.16 -6.67
C HIS A 35 -11.20 -2.86 -5.17
N GLY A 36 -11.38 -1.59 -4.78
CA GLY A 36 -11.33 -1.21 -3.37
C GLY A 36 -9.90 -1.27 -2.81
N ASN A 37 -8.88 -1.23 -3.67
CA ASN A 37 -7.50 -1.24 -3.21
C ASN A 37 -7.15 0.13 -2.64
N THR A 38 -6.37 0.14 -1.57
CA THR A 38 -5.61 1.31 -1.14
C THR A 38 -4.24 1.32 -1.84
N ALA A 39 -3.49 2.42 -1.71
CA ALA A 39 -2.11 2.47 -2.17
C ALA A 39 -1.22 1.37 -1.56
N LEU A 40 -1.47 0.99 -0.30
CA LEU A 40 -0.77 -0.11 0.36
C LEU A 40 -1.06 -1.46 -0.29
N HIS A 41 -2.31 -1.72 -0.70
CA HIS A 41 -2.65 -2.96 -1.41
C HIS A 41 -1.85 -3.09 -2.71
N GLU A 42 -1.75 -2.01 -3.49
CA GLU A 42 -1.02 -1.99 -4.75
C GLU A 42 0.49 -2.21 -4.52
N ALA A 43 1.11 -1.52 -3.56
CA ALA A 43 2.53 -1.71 -3.23
C ALA A 43 2.81 -3.12 -2.71
N ALA A 44 1.91 -3.68 -1.89
CA ALA A 44 2.06 -5.02 -1.33
C ALA A 44 1.90 -6.11 -2.37
N TRP A 45 0.94 -5.97 -3.29
CA TRP A 45 0.75 -6.88 -4.42
C TRP A 45 1.98 -6.91 -5.35
N LYS A 46 2.64 -5.76 -5.54
CA LYS A 46 3.87 -5.64 -6.34
C LYS A 46 5.15 -6.02 -5.61
N GLY A 47 5.13 -6.15 -4.29
CA GLY A 47 6.31 -6.52 -3.50
C GLY A 47 7.29 -5.38 -3.25
N PHE A 48 6.87 -4.12 -3.35
CA PHE A 48 7.73 -2.96 -3.11
C PHE A 48 7.89 -2.69 -1.62
N SER A 49 8.74 -3.48 -0.95
CA SER A 49 8.95 -3.44 0.50
C SER A 49 9.30 -2.05 1.05
N GLN A 50 10.16 -1.29 0.37
CA GLN A 50 10.51 0.08 0.80
C GLN A 50 9.30 1.04 0.70
N THR A 51 8.47 0.90 -0.34
CA THR A 51 7.24 1.70 -0.48
C THR A 51 6.23 1.34 0.61
N VAL A 52 6.07 0.04 0.88
CA VAL A 52 5.24 -0.50 1.95
C VAL A 52 5.71 0.01 3.32
N GLU A 53 7.02 0.06 3.56
CA GLU A 53 7.61 0.55 4.80
C GLU A 53 7.26 2.03 5.02
N VAL A 54 7.42 2.87 4.00
CA VAL A 54 7.04 4.29 4.06
C VAL A 54 5.55 4.45 4.39
N LEU A 55 4.66 3.71 3.72
CA LEU A 55 3.22 3.78 3.99
C LEU A 55 2.88 3.33 5.42
N SER A 56 3.50 2.24 5.88
CA SER A 56 3.22 1.64 7.18
C SER A 56 3.65 2.52 8.35
N GLN A 57 4.71 3.32 8.16
CA GLN A 57 5.15 4.31 9.15
C GLN A 57 4.23 5.54 9.27
N ASN A 58 3.30 5.75 8.33
CA ASN A 58 2.49 6.96 8.22
C ASN A 58 1.00 6.72 8.51
N LYS A 59 0.69 5.96 9.57
CA LYS A 59 -0.67 5.70 10.10
C LYS A 59 -1.65 5.08 9.10
N CYS A 60 -1.15 4.37 8.09
CA CYS A 60 -1.98 3.56 7.21
C CYS A 60 -2.67 2.44 8.00
N ASN A 61 -3.97 2.20 7.74
CA ASN A 61 -4.66 1.04 8.29
C ASN A 61 -4.29 -0.23 7.50
N LEU A 62 -3.36 -1.01 8.05
CA LEU A 62 -2.84 -2.25 7.45
C LEU A 62 -3.90 -3.36 7.34
N LEU A 63 -5.01 -3.25 8.09
CA LEU A 63 -6.06 -4.27 8.18
C LEU A 63 -7.21 -4.02 7.21
N LEU A 64 -7.21 -2.90 6.47
CA LEU A 64 -8.22 -2.66 5.45
C LEU A 64 -8.23 -3.80 4.43
N LYS A 65 -9.45 -4.20 4.06
CA LYS A 65 -9.69 -5.22 3.05
C LYS A 65 -10.27 -4.57 1.81
N ASN A 66 -9.74 -4.93 0.65
CA ASN A 66 -10.32 -4.56 -0.63
C ASN A 66 -11.66 -5.28 -0.89
N LYS A 67 -12.29 -5.04 -2.04
CA LYS A 67 -13.59 -5.66 -2.40
C LYS A 67 -13.52 -7.19 -2.47
N GLY A 68 -12.33 -7.76 -2.69
CA GLY A 68 -12.11 -9.20 -2.66
C GLY A 68 -11.90 -9.78 -1.26
N GLY A 69 -11.94 -8.96 -0.21
CA GLY A 69 -11.71 -9.39 1.17
C GLY A 69 -10.23 -9.54 1.53
N PHE A 70 -9.31 -9.11 0.67
CA PHE A 70 -7.87 -9.22 0.87
C PHE A 70 -7.32 -7.93 1.47
N SER A 71 -6.49 -8.06 2.51
CA SER A 71 -5.62 -6.99 3.00
C SER A 71 -4.28 -6.97 2.28
N ALA A 72 -3.48 -5.93 2.51
CA ALA A 72 -2.11 -5.85 2.00
C ALA A 72 -1.27 -7.11 2.30
N LEU A 73 -1.37 -7.65 3.52
CA LEU A 73 -0.65 -8.86 3.92
C LEU A 73 -1.09 -10.08 3.09
N HIS A 74 -2.39 -10.23 2.82
CA HIS A 74 -2.87 -11.32 1.97
C HIS A 74 -2.24 -11.23 0.58
N LEU A 75 -2.18 -10.03 -0.01
CA LEU A 75 -1.67 -9.82 -1.37
C LEU A 75 -0.16 -10.10 -1.46
N CYS A 76 0.65 -9.66 -0.50
CA CYS A 76 2.08 -9.97 -0.54
C CYS A 76 2.37 -11.45 -0.26
N CYS A 77 1.61 -12.10 0.63
CA CYS A 77 1.72 -13.54 0.87
C CYS A 77 1.34 -14.35 -0.36
N GLN A 78 0.23 -14.01 -1.03
CA GLN A 78 -0.24 -14.69 -2.24
C GLN A 78 0.82 -14.67 -3.36
N ASN A 79 1.62 -13.60 -3.44
CA ASN A 79 2.64 -13.43 -4.48
C ASN A 79 4.07 -13.81 -4.03
N GLY A 80 4.26 -14.30 -2.81
CA GLY A 80 5.57 -14.73 -2.31
C GLY A 80 6.55 -13.60 -1.98
N HIS A 81 6.05 -12.38 -1.74
CA HIS A 81 6.88 -11.20 -1.45
C HIS A 81 7.34 -11.19 0.01
N ASN A 82 8.29 -12.07 0.34
CA ASN A 82 8.73 -12.34 1.71
C ASN A 82 9.22 -11.09 2.47
N GLU A 83 9.93 -10.17 1.78
CA GLU A 83 10.42 -8.96 2.43
C GLU A 83 9.27 -7.99 2.76
N THR A 84 8.32 -7.84 1.84
CA THR A 84 7.11 -7.07 2.07
C THR A 84 6.27 -7.66 3.20
N CYS A 85 6.16 -8.99 3.28
CA CYS A 85 5.51 -9.67 4.40
C CYS A 85 6.20 -9.32 5.73
N ARG A 86 7.54 -9.38 5.77
CA ARG A 86 8.31 -9.02 6.96
C ARG A 86 8.09 -7.58 7.39
N VAL A 87 8.06 -6.64 6.45
CA VAL A 87 7.78 -5.23 6.74
C VAL A 87 6.38 -5.08 7.36
N LEU A 88 5.34 -5.62 6.72
CA LEU A 88 3.97 -5.53 7.23
C LEU A 88 3.78 -6.19 8.60
N LEU A 89 4.41 -7.33 8.83
CA LEU A 89 4.36 -8.04 10.11
C LEU A 89 5.06 -7.30 11.26
N ARG A 90 6.00 -6.40 10.95
CA ARG A 90 6.67 -5.55 11.95
C ARG A 90 5.90 -4.25 12.24
N SER A 91 5.03 -3.84 11.33
CA SER A 91 4.29 -2.57 11.41
C SER A 91 2.87 -2.70 11.93
N GLY A 92 2.34 -3.93 12.06
CA GLY A 92 1.05 -4.22 12.70
C GLY A 92 1.20 -4.56 14.18
#